data_AF-A0A8J3WZK8-F1
#
_entry.id   AF-A0A8J3WZK8-F1
#
_cell.length_a   1.000
_cell.length_b   1.000
_cell.length_c   1.000
_cell.angle_alpha   90.00
_cell.angle_beta   90.00
_cell.angle_gamma   90.00
#
_symmetry.space_group_name_H-M   'P 1'
#
loop_
_entity.id
_entity.type
_entity.pdbx_description
1 polymer ?
#
loop_
_entity_poly.entity_id
_entity_poly.type
_entity_poly.pdbx_seq_one_letter_code
_entity_poly.pdbx_strand_id
1 'polypeptide(L)'
;MGHTGEELGADCVDLWQAGNYELKPLGAQFRDAAAQLARTEECEYNFWRDTKLGGPYGPVRQVWADFRDEVVDILRQTAENLELTGDALILAANRYADTDEDAKRTFTDLKPAVIEAHKDDGMEPPR
;
A
#
# COMPACT_ATOMS: atom_id res chain seq x y z
N MET A 1 17.22 18.23 15.81
CA MET A 1 16.77 17.05 16.58
C MET A 1 17.43 15.85 15.93
N GLY A 2 18.32 15.17 16.64
CA GLY A 2 19.07 14.05 16.08
C GLY A 2 18.18 12.82 16.02
N HIS A 3 17.99 12.28 14.81
CA HIS A 3 17.27 11.03 14.56
C HIS A 3 18.16 9.85 14.97
N THR A 4 18.35 9.64 16.27
CA THR A 4 19.01 8.44 16.79
C THR A 4 17.96 7.33 16.88
N GLY A 5 17.75 6.63 15.76
CA GLY A 5 16.78 5.53 15.63
C GLY A 5 16.56 4.99 14.19
N GLU A 6 16.91 5.78 13.17
CA GLU A 6 16.64 5.47 11.75
C GLU A 6 17.46 4.30 11.16
N GLU A 7 18.55 3.87 11.80
CA GLU A 7 19.44 2.85 11.20
C GLU A 7 18.95 1.40 11.36
N LEU A 8 17.94 1.13 12.20
CA LEU A 8 17.52 -0.26 12.48
C LEU A 8 16.00 -0.52 12.55
N GLY A 9 15.15 0.51 12.60
CA GLY A 9 13.69 0.35 12.69
C GLY A 9 12.99 0.97 11.49
N ALA A 10 12.16 0.20 10.78
CA ALA A 10 11.20 0.78 9.85
C ALA A 10 10.25 1.68 10.64
N ASP A 11 10.02 2.91 10.18
CA ASP A 11 9.06 3.81 10.83
C ASP A 11 7.65 3.24 10.66
N CYS A 12 7.14 2.64 11.74
CA CYS A 12 5.82 1.99 11.75
C CYS A 12 4.70 2.98 11.50
N VAL A 13 4.88 4.25 11.90
CA VAL A 13 3.90 5.31 11.66
C VAL A 13 3.87 5.61 10.16
N ASP A 14 5.03 5.75 9.52
CA ASP A 14 5.10 6.03 8.07
C ASP A 14 4.55 4.86 7.25
N LEU A 15 4.87 3.61 7.61
CA LEU A 15 4.30 2.42 6.96
C LEU A 15 2.77 2.39 7.06
N TRP A 16 2.26 2.64 8.26
CA TRP A 16 0.82 2.67 8.49
C TRP A 16 0.14 3.83 7.75
N GLN A 17 0.76 5.02 7.74
CA GLN A 17 0.26 6.19 7.02
C GLN A 17 0.25 5.96 5.51
N ALA A 18 1.34 5.44 4.94
CA ALA A 18 1.42 5.11 3.52
C ALA A 18 0.33 4.11 3.12
N GLY A 19 0.15 3.05 3.91
CA GLY A 19 -0.90 2.06 3.64
C GLY A 19 -2.31 2.62 3.77
N ASN A 20 -2.60 3.33 4.86
CA ASN A 20 -3.96 3.75 5.22
C ASN A 20 -4.42 5.04 4.52
N TYR A 21 -3.52 6.01 4.36
CA TYR A 21 -3.86 7.35 3.88
C TYR A 21 -3.35 7.68 2.48
N GLU A 22 -2.44 6.88 1.92
CA GLU A 22 -1.95 7.12 0.55
C GLU A 22 -2.46 6.05 -0.42
N LEU A 23 -2.12 4.79 -0.18
CA LEU A 23 -2.40 3.70 -1.13
C LEU A 23 -3.90 3.38 -1.23
N LYS A 24 -4.61 3.28 -0.11
CA LYS A 24 -6.06 3.00 -0.13
C LYS A 24 -6.87 4.13 -0.80
N PRO A 25 -6.67 5.42 -0.46
CA PRO A 25 -7.34 6.50 -1.17
C PRO A 25 -6.97 6.56 -2.66
N LEU A 26 -5.72 6.29 -3.03
CA LEU A 26 -5.33 6.22 -4.44
C LEU A 26 -6.04 5.06 -5.16
N GLY A 27 -6.10 3.88 -4.55
CA GLY A 27 -6.86 2.73 -5.08
C GLY A 27 -8.33 3.08 -5.32
N ALA A 28 -8.96 3.83 -4.41
CA ALA A 28 -10.33 4.31 -4.60
C ALA A 28 -10.48 5.21 -5.84
N GLN A 29 -9.52 6.10 -6.12
CA GLN A 29 -9.53 6.92 -7.33
C GLN A 29 -9.47 6.09 -8.61
N PHE A 30 -8.66 5.03 -8.63
CA PHE A 30 -8.62 4.10 -9.78
C PHE A 30 -9.94 3.35 -9.98
N ARG A 31 -10.60 2.94 -8.88
CA ARG A 31 -11.93 2.32 -8.93
C ARG A 31 -12.97 3.29 -9.48
N ASP A 32 -12.95 4.55 -9.05
CA ASP A 32 -13.85 5.58 -9.56
C ASP A 32 -13.63 5.85 -11.04
N ALA A 33 -12.37 5.91 -11.50
CA ALA A 33 -12.04 6.04 -12.91
C ALA A 33 -12.57 4.86 -13.74
N ALA A 34 -12.40 3.62 -13.24
CA ALA A 34 -12.95 2.42 -13.88
C ALA A 34 -14.48 2.49 -13.98
N ALA A 35 -15.15 2.96 -12.92
CA ALA A 35 -16.61 3.11 -12.90
C ALA A 35 -17.09 4.18 -13.89
N GLN A 36 -16.39 5.31 -14.00
CA GLN A 36 -16.71 6.35 -14.99
C GLN A 36 -16.53 5.84 -16.42
N LEU A 37 -15.44 5.10 -16.68
CA LEU A 37 -15.18 4.55 -17.99
C LEU A 37 -16.21 3.48 -18.38
N ALA A 38 -16.60 2.61 -17.45
CA ALA A 38 -17.66 1.62 -17.69
C ALA A 38 -18.99 2.27 -18.10
N ARG A 39 -19.36 3.41 -17.50
CA ARG A 39 -20.57 4.16 -17.88
C ARG A 39 -20.57 4.66 -19.32
N THR A 40 -19.42 4.75 -19.97
CA THR A 40 -19.35 5.15 -21.39
C THR A 40 -19.93 4.09 -22.33
N GLU A 41 -20.23 2.88 -21.85
CA GLU A 41 -21.02 1.87 -22.56
C GLU A 41 -22.37 2.43 -23.04
N GLU A 42 -23.03 3.24 -22.22
CA GLU A 42 -24.29 3.91 -22.55
C GLU A 42 -24.14 4.93 -23.69
N CYS A 43 -22.92 5.23 -24.13
CA CYS A 43 -22.64 6.11 -25.25
C CYS A 43 -22.01 5.36 -26.43
N GLU A 44 -21.84 4.03 -26.37
CA GLU A 44 -21.26 3.25 -27.46
C GLU A 44 -22.03 3.43 -28.78
N TYR A 45 -23.36 3.49 -28.72
CA TYR A 45 -24.20 3.70 -29.91
C TYR A 45 -24.02 5.10 -30.50
N ASN A 46 -23.45 6.05 -29.74
CA ASN A 46 -23.08 7.39 -30.18
C ASN A 46 -21.70 7.45 -30.84
N PHE A 47 -20.94 6.35 -30.92
CA PHE A 47 -19.79 6.22 -31.83
C PHE A 47 -20.23 6.13 -33.30
N TRP A 48 -21.26 6.92 -33.63
CA TRP A 48 -21.81 7.16 -34.93
C TRP A 48 -20.70 7.72 -35.81
N ARG A 49 -20.21 6.89 -36.74
CA ARG A 49 -19.27 7.35 -37.75
C ARG A 49 -20.03 7.78 -38.99
N ASP A 50 -19.39 8.67 -39.74
CA ASP A 50 -19.79 9.02 -41.10
C ASP A 50 -20.24 7.75 -41.84
N THR A 51 -21.38 7.82 -42.53
CA THR A 51 -21.97 6.68 -43.23
C THR A 51 -21.01 6.01 -44.23
N LYS A 52 -19.99 6.74 -44.71
CA LYS A 52 -18.90 6.20 -45.55
C LYS A 52 -17.95 5.24 -44.81
N LEU A 53 -17.99 5.22 -43.47
CA LEU A 53 -17.16 4.38 -42.60
C LEU A 53 -17.97 3.26 -41.91
N GLY A 54 -19.19 2.96 -42.39
CA GLY A 54 -19.98 1.79 -41.94
C GLY A 54 -21.18 2.10 -41.05
N GLY A 55 -21.51 3.38 -40.81
CA GLY A 55 -22.77 3.79 -40.16
C GLY A 55 -22.87 3.50 -38.64
N PRO A 56 -24.10 3.45 -38.08
CA PRO A 56 -24.35 3.39 -36.62
C PRO A 56 -23.82 2.13 -35.93
N TYR A 57 -23.65 1.04 -36.68
CA TYR A 57 -23.09 -0.24 -36.21
C TYR A 57 -21.78 -0.56 -36.94
N GLY A 58 -21.02 0.48 -37.27
CA GLY A 58 -19.79 0.35 -38.03
C GLY A 58 -18.76 -0.58 -37.36
N PRO A 59 -17.81 -1.12 -38.13
CA PRO A 59 -16.90 -2.18 -37.70
C PRO A 59 -16.00 -1.82 -36.50
N VAL A 60 -15.93 -0.54 -36.13
CA VAL A 60 -15.08 -0.03 -35.05
C VAL A 60 -15.76 -0.13 -33.68
N ARG A 61 -17.08 -0.33 -33.60
CA ARG A 61 -17.79 -0.42 -32.31
C ARG A 61 -17.18 -1.49 -31.40
N GLN A 62 -16.96 -2.70 -31.94
CA GLN A 62 -16.41 -3.80 -31.16
C GLN A 62 -14.98 -3.49 -30.68
N VAL A 63 -14.14 -2.95 -31.57
CA VAL A 63 -12.76 -2.56 -31.20
C VAL A 63 -12.75 -1.51 -30.08
N TRP A 64 -13.70 -0.58 -30.07
CA TRP A 64 -13.85 0.38 -28.99
C TRP A 64 -14.33 -0.26 -27.69
N ALA A 65 -15.32 -1.15 -27.76
CA ALA A 65 -15.81 -1.90 -26.61
C ALA A 65 -14.67 -2.71 -25.97
N ASP A 66 -13.92 -3.47 -26.78
CA ASP A 66 -12.78 -4.27 -26.32
C ASP A 66 -11.71 -3.39 -25.66
N PHE A 67 -11.34 -2.26 -26.28
CA PHE A 67 -10.38 -1.31 -25.71
C PHE A 67 -10.85 -0.73 -24.38
N ARG A 68 -12.12 -0.32 -24.29
CA ARG A 68 -12.68 0.20 -23.04
C ARG A 68 -12.62 -0.85 -21.95
N ASP A 69 -13.06 -2.08 -22.24
CA ASP A 69 -13.14 -3.16 -21.27
C ASP A 69 -11.74 -3.53 -20.76
N GLU A 70 -10.74 -3.58 -21.65
CA GLU A 70 -9.34 -3.78 -21.26
C GLU A 70 -8.83 -2.66 -20.33
N VAL A 71 -9.13 -1.40 -20.62
CA VAL A 71 -8.74 -0.28 -19.75
C VAL A 71 -9.47 -0.34 -18.40
N VAL A 72 -10.77 -0.69 -18.39
CA VAL A 72 -11.53 -0.88 -17.14
C VAL A 72 -10.89 -1.95 -16.27
N ASP A 73 -10.49 -3.08 -16.86
CA ASP A 73 -9.87 -4.19 -16.13
C ASP A 73 -8.49 -3.80 -15.57
N ILE A 74 -7.66 -3.11 -16.35
CA ILE A 74 -6.37 -2.59 -15.88
C ILE A 74 -6.54 -1.64 -14.68
N LEU A 75 -7.53 -0.73 -14.75
CA LEU A 75 -7.80 0.23 -13.68
C LEU A 75 -8.27 -0.48 -12.40
N ARG A 76 -9.15 -1.49 -12.53
CA ARG A 76 -9.61 -2.32 -11.40
C ARG A 76 -8.48 -3.10 -10.76
N GLN A 77 -7.66 -3.78 -11.57
CA GLN A 77 -6.53 -4.54 -11.07
C GLN A 77 -5.49 -3.63 -10.39
N THR A 78 -5.28 -2.42 -10.93
CA THR A 78 -4.42 -1.42 -10.29
C THR A 78 -4.98 -1.00 -8.93
N ALA A 79 -6.29 -0.74 -8.83
CA ALA A 79 -6.95 -0.40 -7.57
C ALA A 79 -6.78 -1.51 -6.52
N GLU A 80 -7.02 -2.77 -6.90
CA GLU A 80 -6.86 -3.94 -6.01
C GLU A 80 -5.41 -4.10 -5.53
N ASN A 81 -4.44 -3.95 -6.43
CA ASN A 81 -3.02 -4.04 -6.06
C ASN A 81 -2.62 -2.95 -5.06
N LEU A 82 -3.13 -1.73 -5.22
CA LEU A 82 -2.88 -0.62 -4.29
C LEU A 82 -3.51 -0.90 -2.92
N GLU A 83 -4.74 -1.40 -2.87
CA GLU A 83 -5.41 -1.75 -1.61
C GLU A 83 -4.69 -2.90 -0.89
N LEU A 84 -4.34 -3.97 -1.60
CA LEU A 84 -3.60 -5.11 -1.05
C LEU A 84 -2.22 -4.68 -0.54
N THR A 85 -1.53 -3.81 -1.26
CA THR A 85 -0.26 -3.25 -0.81
C THR A 85 -0.47 -2.41 0.44
N GLY A 86 -1.51 -1.58 0.49
CA GLY A 86 -1.85 -0.80 1.68
C GLY A 86 -2.15 -1.67 2.91
N ASP A 87 -2.90 -2.75 2.73
CA ASP A 87 -3.15 -3.74 3.79
C ASP A 87 -1.85 -4.41 4.26
N ALA A 88 -0.96 -4.76 3.34
CA ALA A 88 0.34 -5.34 3.67
C ALA A 88 1.22 -4.38 4.50
N LEU A 89 1.23 -3.09 4.17
CA LEU A 89 1.99 -2.09 4.93
C LEU A 89 1.42 -1.89 6.34
N ILE A 90 0.08 -1.82 6.48
CA ILE A 90 -0.59 -1.73 7.78
C ILE A 90 -0.28 -2.97 8.63
N LEU A 91 -0.33 -4.16 8.02
CA LEU A 91 0.01 -5.41 8.70
C LEU A 91 1.47 -5.43 9.14
N ALA A 92 2.39 -5.00 8.29
CA ALA A 92 3.81 -4.91 8.63
C ALA A 92 4.04 -3.95 9.81
N ALA A 93 3.44 -2.76 9.78
CA ALA A 93 3.52 -1.78 10.88
C ALA A 93 3.05 -2.37 12.21
N ASN A 94 1.89 -3.05 12.21
CA ASN A 94 1.37 -3.70 13.41
C ASN A 94 2.30 -4.81 13.92
N ARG A 95 2.87 -5.62 13.02
CA ARG A 95 3.80 -6.69 13.39
C ARG A 95 5.10 -6.18 13.99
N TYR A 96 5.63 -5.08 13.45
CA TYR A 96 6.81 -4.43 14.04
C TYR A 96 6.50 -3.88 15.43
N ALA A 97 5.36 -3.20 15.60
CA ALA A 97 4.93 -2.69 16.90
C ALA A 97 4.78 -3.80 17.97
N ASP A 98 4.12 -4.91 17.62
CA ASP A 98 3.97 -6.08 18.51
C ASP A 98 5.34 -6.65 18.93
N THR A 99 6.25 -6.78 17.97
CA THR A 99 7.59 -7.34 18.19
C THR A 99 8.44 -6.43 19.08
N ASP A 100 8.34 -5.12 18.90
CA ASP A 100 9.03 -4.12 19.74
C ASP A 100 8.51 -4.15 21.19
N GLU A 101 7.21 -4.33 21.39
CA GLU A 101 6.62 -4.47 22.72
C GLU A 101 7.12 -5.74 23.43
N ASP A 102 7.16 -6.87 22.71
CA ASP A 102 7.70 -8.13 23.22
C ASP A 102 9.20 -8.05 23.55
N ALA A 103 9.98 -7.38 22.70
CA ALA A 103 11.41 -7.14 22.93
C ALA A 103 11.63 -6.25 24.17
N LYS A 104 10.83 -5.19 24.32
CA LYS A 104 10.87 -4.29 25.49
C LYS A 104 10.53 -5.02 26.78
N ARG A 105 9.51 -5.91 26.75
CA ARG A 105 9.15 -6.75 27.91
C ARG A 105 10.31 -7.66 28.29
N THR A 106 10.84 -8.39 27.32
CA THR A 106 11.98 -9.29 27.51
C THR A 106 13.21 -8.56 28.06
N PHE A 107 13.52 -7.38 27.53
CA PHE A 107 14.61 -6.55 28.03
C PHE A 107 14.36 -6.13 29.49
N THR A 108 13.14 -5.71 29.82
CA THR A 108 12.77 -5.32 31.19
C THR A 108 12.92 -6.48 32.17
N ASP A 109 12.55 -7.70 31.75
CA ASP A 109 12.64 -8.91 32.57
C ASP A 109 14.09 -9.36 32.78
N LEU A 110 14.95 -9.24 31.76
CA LEU A 110 16.36 -9.64 31.83
C LEU A 110 17.27 -8.59 32.48
N LYS A 111 16.89 -7.31 32.42
CA LYS A 111 17.69 -6.17 32.92
C LYS A 111 18.22 -6.36 34.35
N PRO A 112 17.45 -6.84 35.35
CA PRO A 112 17.96 -7.08 36.69
C PRO A 112 19.09 -8.12 36.74
N ALA A 113 18.94 -9.23 36.01
CA ALA A 113 19.93 -10.30 35.96
C ALA A 113 21.23 -9.86 35.26
N VAL A 114 21.12 -9.06 34.20
CA VAL A 114 22.28 -8.48 33.50
C VAL A 114 23.01 -7.46 34.39
N ILE A 115 22.27 -6.61 35.12
CA ILE A 115 22.86 -5.67 36.07
C ILE A 115 23.62 -6.41 37.18
N GLU A 116 23.04 -7.50 37.70
CA GLU A 116 23.69 -8.29 38.76
C GLU A 116 24.94 -9.01 38.25
N ALA A 117 24.90 -9.59 37.05
CA ALA A 117 26.04 -10.25 36.44
C ALA A 117 27.25 -9.32 36.19
N HIS A 118 27.02 -8.01 36.02
CA HIS A 118 28.09 -7.01 35.82
C HIS A 118 28.51 -6.27 37.10
N LYS A 119 27.96 -6.62 38.27
CA LYS A 119 28.49 -6.11 39.56
C LYS A 119 29.76 -6.85 40.01
N ASP A 120 29.93 -8.10 39.59
CA ASP A 120 31.08 -8.94 39.96
C ASP A 120 32.32 -8.72 39.07
N ASP A 121 32.17 -8.05 37.92
CA ASP A 121 33.28 -7.67 37.00
C ASP A 121 34.07 -6.44 37.49
N GLY A 122 34.27 -6.31 38.81
CA GLY A 122 34.95 -5.20 39.47
C GLY A 122 36.16 -4.69 38.70
N MET A 123 35.98 -3.55 38.02
CA MET A 123 37.09 -2.72 37.58
C MET A 123 37.81 -2.22 38.83
N GLU A 124 38.91 -2.87 39.19
CA GLU A 124 39.95 -2.21 39.97
C GLU A 124 40.45 -1.00 39.16
N PRO A 125 40.44 0.22 39.73
CA PRO A 125 41.01 1.37 39.05
C PRO A 125 42.52 1.13 38.83
N PRO A 126 43.07 1.49 37.66
CA PRO A 126 44.49 1.37 37.42
C PRO A 126 45.26 2.28 38.39
N ARG A 127 46.26 1.71 39.05
CA ARG A 127 47.17 2.40 39.98
C ARG A 127 48.05 3.43 39.28
#